data_AF-A0A1S1KP19-F1
#
_entry.id   AF-A0A1S1KP19-F1
#
_cell.length_a   1.000
_cell.length_b   1.000
_cell.length_c   1.000
_cell.angle_alpha   90.00
_cell.angle_beta   90.00
_cell.angle_gamma   90.00
#
_symmetry.space_group_name_H-M   'P 1'
#
loop_
_entity.id
_entity.type
_entity.pdbx_description
1 polymer ?
#
loop_
_entity_poly.entity_id
_entity_poly.type
_entity_poly.pdbx_seq_one_letter_code
_entity_poly.pdbx_strand_id
1 'polypeptide(L)'
;MKIRDVQITATDVASAARFYAETLELPVQLDENRATVRIGSSTLTMVPGRAYHGAHHIAFTIPAGSLPAAKEWLSARVPLQTDNQWHDEFDCAPHWQARSIYFAGPDNAVLELIERNILDNRIDRPFGVGDIRSLSEVGFGVSDVLETQRLLRDKLGLLPFGEPAPGFGPVGDHDGLFILVPSDVTWRPENRLPPAAAPTVVTADVPTALEIGEHYLIQPL
;
A
#
# COMPACT_ATOMS: atom_id res chain seq x y z
N MET A 1 -8.65 8.64 7.85
CA MET A 1 -8.02 9.32 6.70
C MET A 1 -8.16 8.38 5.53
N LYS A 2 -8.74 8.79 4.41
CA LYS A 2 -8.89 7.91 3.24
C LYS A 2 -7.88 8.28 2.16
N ILE A 3 -7.21 7.26 1.62
CA ILE A 3 -6.35 7.39 0.46
C ILE A 3 -7.21 7.21 -0.80
N ARG A 4 -7.22 8.23 -1.65
CA ARG A 4 -8.11 8.35 -2.80
C ARG A 4 -7.43 7.92 -4.08
N ASP A 5 -6.22 8.42 -4.29
CA ASP A 5 -5.36 8.00 -5.38
C ASP A 5 -3.92 7.90 -4.89
N VAL A 6 -3.18 6.95 -5.46
CA VAL A 6 -1.72 6.94 -5.38
C VAL A 6 -1.18 6.90 -6.79
N GLN A 7 -0.34 7.86 -7.14
CA GLN A 7 0.43 7.84 -8.37
C GLN A 7 1.84 7.34 -8.08
N ILE A 8 2.27 6.27 -8.75
CA ILE A 8 3.63 5.72 -8.68
C ILE A 8 4.30 5.70 -10.05
N THR A 9 5.63 5.64 -10.02
CA THR A 9 6.42 5.38 -11.22
C THR A 9 6.36 3.89 -11.56
N ALA A 10 6.22 3.57 -12.85
CA ALA A 10 6.41 2.21 -13.37
C ALA A 10 7.45 2.22 -14.50
N THR A 11 8.33 1.21 -14.51
CA THR A 11 9.36 1.08 -15.56
C THR A 11 8.76 0.60 -16.89
N ASP A 12 7.66 -0.15 -16.83
CA ASP A 12 6.84 -0.57 -17.97
C ASP A 12 5.35 -0.50 -17.60
N VAL A 13 4.69 0.61 -17.99
CA VAL A 13 3.28 0.88 -17.69
C VAL A 13 2.36 -0.16 -18.32
N ALA A 14 2.66 -0.65 -19.53
CA ALA A 14 1.80 -1.60 -20.23
C ALA A 14 1.86 -2.98 -19.58
N SER A 15 3.06 -3.43 -19.17
CA SER A 15 3.21 -4.67 -18.42
C SER A 15 2.63 -4.58 -17.01
N ALA A 16 2.78 -3.44 -16.34
CA ALA A 16 2.14 -3.20 -15.05
C ALA A 16 0.61 -3.23 -15.17
N ALA A 17 0.03 -2.58 -16.18
CA ALA A 17 -1.41 -2.61 -16.46
C ALA A 17 -1.93 -4.03 -16.66
N ARG A 18 -1.22 -4.87 -17.43
CA ARG A 18 -1.60 -6.28 -17.62
C ARG A 18 -1.57 -7.08 -16.33
N PHE A 19 -0.59 -6.86 -15.46
CA PHE A 19 -0.58 -7.52 -14.15
C PHE A 19 -1.87 -7.23 -13.37
N TYR A 20 -2.27 -5.96 -13.27
CA TYR A 20 -3.49 -5.62 -12.53
C TYR A 20 -4.76 -6.11 -13.24
N ALA A 21 -4.82 -6.04 -14.58
CA ALA A 21 -6.00 -6.40 -15.35
C ALA A 21 -6.19 -7.92 -15.52
N GLU A 22 -5.11 -8.65 -15.79
CA GLU A 22 -5.14 -10.07 -16.15
C GLU A 22 -4.80 -10.97 -14.97
N THR A 23 -3.82 -10.59 -14.14
CA THR A 23 -3.42 -11.40 -12.97
C THR A 23 -4.35 -11.15 -11.79
N LEU A 24 -4.59 -9.88 -11.44
CA LEU A 24 -5.45 -9.53 -10.32
C LEU A 24 -6.92 -9.32 -10.71
N GLU A 25 -7.26 -9.34 -12.00
CA GLU A 25 -8.63 -9.15 -12.51
C GLU A 25 -9.28 -7.82 -12.06
N LEU A 26 -8.46 -6.81 -11.77
CA LEU A 26 -8.92 -5.49 -11.37
C LEU A 26 -9.30 -4.64 -12.59
N PRO A 27 -10.28 -3.72 -12.48
CA PRO A 27 -10.57 -2.79 -13.56
C PRO A 27 -9.37 -1.86 -13.81
N VAL A 28 -8.88 -1.84 -15.05
CA VAL A 28 -7.77 -0.97 -15.47
C VAL A 28 -8.21 -0.12 -16.66
N GLN A 29 -7.94 1.18 -16.59
CA GLN A 29 -7.95 2.07 -17.74
C GLN A 29 -6.50 2.31 -18.16
N LEU A 30 -6.16 1.94 -19.40
CA LEU A 30 -4.87 2.22 -20.01
C LEU A 30 -5.05 3.34 -21.03
N ASP A 31 -4.42 4.48 -20.77
CA ASP A 31 -4.21 5.57 -21.72
C ASP A 31 -2.79 5.46 -22.31
N GLU A 32 -2.45 6.29 -23.31
CA GLU A 32 -1.17 6.23 -24.06
C GLU A 32 0.05 5.85 -23.23
N ASN A 33 0.31 6.57 -22.13
CA ASN A 33 1.48 6.39 -21.28
C ASN A 33 1.12 6.21 -19.80
N ARG A 34 -0.14 5.97 -19.43
CA ARG A 34 -0.58 5.90 -18.04
C ARG A 34 -1.61 4.80 -17.89
N ALA A 35 -1.55 4.09 -16.77
CA ALA A 35 -2.55 3.12 -16.40
C ALA A 35 -3.13 3.46 -15.04
N THR A 36 -4.46 3.48 -14.93
CA THR A 36 -5.18 3.71 -13.68
C THR A 36 -5.98 2.47 -13.33
N VAL A 37 -5.63 1.87 -12.20
CA VAL A 37 -6.28 0.68 -11.63
C VAL A 37 -7.32 1.16 -10.62
N ARG A 38 -8.54 0.62 -10.70
CA ARG A 38 -9.57 0.86 -9.70
C ARG A 38 -9.48 -0.14 -8.56
N ILE A 39 -9.25 0.35 -7.35
CA ILE A 39 -9.19 -0.43 -6.11
C ILE A 39 -10.38 -0.05 -5.25
N GLY A 40 -11.54 -0.67 -5.49
CA GLY A 40 -12.80 -0.31 -4.83
C GLY A 40 -13.12 1.19 -4.94
N SER A 41 -13.05 1.93 -3.83
CA SER A 41 -13.28 3.38 -3.77
C SER A 41 -12.06 4.25 -4.08
N SER A 42 -10.88 3.66 -4.26
CA SER A 42 -9.61 4.35 -4.53
C SER A 42 -9.06 3.99 -5.92
N THR A 43 -8.02 4.69 -6.35
CA THR A 43 -7.28 4.39 -7.57
C THR A 43 -5.78 4.28 -7.33
N LEU A 44 -5.11 3.44 -8.14
CA LEU A 44 -3.66 3.39 -8.25
C LEU A 44 -3.28 3.76 -9.68
N THR A 45 -2.54 4.85 -9.83
CA THR A 45 -2.12 5.39 -11.12
C THR A 45 -0.64 5.13 -11.34
N MET A 46 -0.30 4.49 -12.45
CA MET A 46 1.07 4.19 -12.86
C MET A 46 1.45 5.09 -14.02
N VAL A 47 2.53 5.84 -13.85
CA VAL A 47 3.09 6.75 -14.86
C VAL A 47 4.51 6.35 -15.20
N PRO A 48 5.02 6.66 -16.40
CA PRO A 48 6.37 6.29 -16.78
C PRO A 48 7.35 7.21 -16.06
N GLY A 49 8.53 6.68 -15.76
CA GLY A 49 9.60 7.46 -15.17
C GLY A 49 10.96 6.84 -15.42
N ARG A 50 11.98 7.42 -14.79
CA ARG A 50 13.33 6.84 -14.84
C ARG A 50 13.35 5.52 -14.07
N ALA A 51 14.23 4.62 -14.48
CA ALA A 51 14.55 3.45 -13.67
C ALA A 51 15.00 3.91 -12.27
N TYR A 52 14.49 3.24 -11.25
CA TYR A 52 14.74 3.55 -9.84
C TYR A 52 15.17 2.29 -9.09
N HIS A 53 15.76 2.49 -7.92
CA HIS A 53 16.07 1.41 -6.98
C HIS A 53 15.00 1.31 -5.90
N GLY A 54 14.77 0.11 -5.39
CA GLY A 54 13.77 -0.17 -4.35
C GLY A 54 12.41 -0.56 -4.91
N ALA A 55 11.44 -0.70 -4.01
CA ALA A 55 10.09 -1.13 -4.31
C ALA A 55 9.06 -0.22 -3.64
N HIS A 56 7.96 0.05 -4.33
CA HIS A 56 6.78 0.64 -3.71
C HIS A 56 6.13 -0.39 -2.79
N HIS A 57 5.53 0.07 -1.69
CA HIS A 57 4.69 -0.77 -0.84
C HIS A 57 3.27 -0.20 -0.84
N ILE A 58 2.29 -1.03 -1.23
CA ILE A 58 0.89 -0.63 -1.37
C ILE A 58 0.00 -1.76 -0.85
N ALA A 59 -0.88 -1.45 0.10
CA ALA A 59 -1.83 -2.41 0.65
C ALA A 59 -3.26 -2.11 0.19
N PHE A 60 -4.06 -3.16 0.01
CA PHE A 60 -5.48 -3.08 -0.34
C PHE A 60 -6.35 -3.63 0.78
N THR A 61 -7.32 -2.83 1.23
CA THR A 61 -8.29 -3.28 2.23
C THR A 61 -9.21 -4.33 1.63
N ILE A 62 -9.33 -5.48 2.29
CA ILE A 62 -10.36 -6.50 2.00
C ILE A 62 -11.39 -6.55 3.15
N PRO A 63 -12.58 -7.17 2.94
CA PRO A 63 -13.58 -7.30 3.99
C PRO A 63 -13.06 -8.10 5.19
N ALA A 64 -13.45 -7.69 6.41
CA ALA A 64 -13.10 -8.41 7.62
C ALA A 64 -13.60 -9.87 7.59
N GLY A 65 -12.72 -10.80 7.95
CA GLY A 65 -12.99 -12.24 7.93
C GLY A 65 -12.84 -12.90 6.56
N SER A 66 -12.37 -12.17 5.54
CA SER A 66 -12.20 -12.70 4.18
C SER A 66 -10.78 -13.16 3.87
N LEU A 67 -9.79 -12.94 4.76
CA LEU A 67 -8.39 -13.29 4.47
C LEU A 67 -8.18 -14.74 3.99
N PRO A 68 -8.80 -15.79 4.59
CA PRO A 68 -8.60 -17.16 4.09
C PRO A 68 -9.05 -17.35 2.64
N ALA A 69 -10.20 -16.78 2.26
CA ALA A 69 -10.73 -16.87 0.90
C ALA A 69 -9.94 -15.99 -0.08
N ALA A 70 -9.52 -14.80 0.37
CA ALA A 70 -8.66 -13.91 -0.41
C ALA A 70 -7.29 -14.54 -0.68
N LYS A 71 -6.74 -15.25 0.30
CA LYS A 71 -5.50 -16.02 0.16
C LYS A 71 -5.64 -17.14 -0.86
N GLU A 72 -6.69 -17.96 -0.76
CA GLU A 72 -6.96 -19.02 -1.74
C GLU A 72 -7.08 -18.45 -3.16
N TRP A 73 -7.82 -17.35 -3.33
CA TRP A 73 -7.94 -16.64 -4.60
C TRP A 73 -6.60 -16.13 -5.12
N LEU A 74 -5.78 -15.53 -4.27
CA LEU A 74 -4.50 -14.92 -4.64
C LEU A 74 -3.42 -15.96 -4.96
N SER A 75 -3.32 -17.03 -4.17
CA SER A 75 -2.33 -18.11 -4.35
C SER A 75 -2.49 -18.88 -5.65
N ALA A 76 -3.70 -18.87 -6.25
CA ALA A 76 -3.92 -19.45 -7.57
C ALA A 76 -3.34 -18.60 -8.73
N ARG A 77 -2.93 -17.36 -8.44
CA ARG A 77 -2.52 -16.36 -9.43
C ARG A 77 -1.06 -15.94 -9.28
N VAL A 78 -0.60 -15.79 -8.04
CA VAL A 78 0.77 -15.33 -7.73
C VAL A 78 1.35 -16.11 -6.54
N PRO A 79 2.68 -16.29 -6.47
CA PRO A 79 3.34 -16.73 -5.25
C PRO A 79 3.14 -15.69 -4.14
N LEU A 80 2.79 -16.18 -2.95
CA LEU A 80 2.79 -15.35 -1.75
C LEU A 80 4.23 -15.17 -1.26
N GLN A 81 4.52 -13.98 -0.75
CA GLN A 81 5.76 -13.70 -0.06
C GLN A 81 5.73 -14.33 1.33
N THR A 82 6.89 -14.80 1.80
CA THR A 82 7.02 -15.42 3.12
C THR A 82 8.07 -14.74 3.99
N ASP A 83 7.99 -14.95 5.29
CA ASP A 83 9.13 -14.68 6.18
C ASP A 83 10.20 -15.79 6.08
N ASN A 84 11.26 -15.66 6.88
CA ASN A 84 12.35 -16.64 6.96
C ASN A 84 11.92 -17.98 7.57
N GLN A 85 10.70 -18.09 8.10
CA GLN A 85 10.10 -19.30 8.65
C GLN A 85 9.04 -19.90 7.72
N TRP A 86 8.90 -19.36 6.50
CA TRP A 86 7.93 -19.78 5.49
C TRP A 86 6.47 -19.50 5.84
N HIS A 87 6.22 -18.57 6.78
CA HIS A 87 4.86 -18.08 7.00
C HIS A 87 4.48 -17.09 5.90
N ASP A 88 3.26 -17.23 5.38
CA ASP A 88 2.67 -16.39 4.32
C ASP A 88 1.47 -15.57 4.80
N GLU A 89 1.08 -15.75 6.08
CA GLU A 89 0.04 -14.98 6.78
C GLU A 89 0.66 -14.28 7.99
N PHE A 90 0.29 -13.02 8.18
CA PHE A 90 0.88 -12.16 9.20
C PHE A 90 -0.21 -11.50 10.04
N ASP A 91 -0.20 -11.77 11.33
CA ASP A 91 -1.00 -11.02 12.31
C ASP A 91 -0.28 -9.71 12.67
N CYS A 92 -0.99 -8.60 12.62
CA CYS A 92 -0.49 -7.32 13.11
C CYS A 92 -0.54 -7.26 14.65
N ALA A 93 0.12 -6.27 15.24
CA ALA A 93 0.02 -6.02 16.67
C ALA A 93 -1.45 -5.84 17.09
N PRO A 94 -1.88 -6.26 18.30
CA PRO A 94 -3.30 -6.32 18.67
C PRO A 94 -4.12 -5.04 18.42
N HIS A 95 -3.50 -3.86 18.59
CA HIS A 95 -4.16 -2.57 18.38
C HIS A 95 -4.50 -2.26 16.90
N TRP A 96 -3.88 -2.95 15.94
CA TRP A 96 -4.20 -2.86 14.53
C TRP A 96 -5.46 -3.64 14.16
N GLN A 97 -5.75 -4.70 14.94
CA GLN A 97 -6.80 -5.67 14.66
C GLN A 97 -6.80 -6.13 13.20
N ALA A 98 -5.61 -6.40 12.65
CA ALA A 98 -5.41 -6.63 11.23
C ALA A 98 -4.61 -7.89 10.95
N ARG A 99 -4.87 -8.47 9.77
CA ARG A 99 -4.15 -9.63 9.24
C ARG A 99 -3.87 -9.42 7.77
N SER A 100 -2.72 -9.92 7.33
CA SER A 100 -2.16 -9.59 6.03
C SER A 100 -1.56 -10.78 5.30
N ILE A 101 -1.61 -10.73 3.98
CA ILE A 101 -0.84 -11.56 3.08
C ILE A 101 -0.15 -10.67 2.04
N TYR A 102 1.05 -11.04 1.62
CA TYR A 102 1.91 -10.23 0.76
C TYR A 102 2.26 -10.96 -0.53
N PHE A 103 2.48 -10.20 -1.60
CA PHE A 103 2.84 -10.74 -2.91
C PHE A 103 3.59 -9.68 -3.72
N ALA A 104 4.38 -10.12 -4.70
CA ALA A 104 5.10 -9.21 -5.58
C ALA A 104 4.19 -8.65 -6.69
N GLY A 105 4.24 -7.35 -6.89
CA GLY A 105 3.64 -6.64 -8.02
C GLY A 105 4.66 -6.22 -9.09
N PRO A 106 4.24 -5.38 -10.05
CA PRO A 106 5.13 -4.78 -11.04
C PRO A 106 6.30 -4.04 -10.36
N ASP A 107 7.46 -4.05 -11.00
CA ASP A 107 8.69 -3.44 -10.46
C ASP A 107 9.06 -3.93 -9.04
N ASN A 108 8.70 -5.19 -8.72
CA ASN A 108 8.87 -5.82 -7.41
C ASN A 108 8.15 -5.07 -6.28
N ALA A 109 7.10 -4.30 -6.58
CA ALA A 109 6.28 -3.67 -5.56
C ALA A 109 5.83 -4.72 -4.52
N VAL A 110 5.90 -4.36 -3.24
CA VAL A 110 5.40 -5.19 -2.15
C VAL A 110 3.93 -4.87 -1.98
N LEU A 111 3.09 -5.69 -2.60
CA LEU A 111 1.65 -5.58 -2.53
C LEU A 111 1.11 -6.41 -1.36
N GLU A 112 0.04 -5.92 -0.75
CA GLU A 112 -0.56 -6.53 0.43
C GLU A 112 -2.08 -6.56 0.30
N LEU A 113 -2.70 -7.68 0.68
CA LEU A 113 -4.12 -7.71 1.03
C LEU A 113 -4.21 -7.72 2.56
N ILE A 114 -4.93 -6.75 3.11
CA ILE A 114 -5.08 -6.57 4.55
C ILE A 114 -6.55 -6.52 4.94
N GLU A 115 -6.94 -7.39 5.87
CA GLU A 115 -8.23 -7.29 6.55
C GLU A 115 -8.05 -6.55 7.88
N ARG A 116 -9.02 -5.71 8.25
CA ARG A 116 -9.06 -5.03 9.55
C ARG A 116 -10.38 -5.35 10.24
N ASN A 117 -10.32 -6.06 11.36
CA ASN A 117 -11.50 -6.55 12.08
C ASN A 117 -12.38 -5.44 12.67
N ILE A 118 -11.82 -4.23 12.84
CA ILE A 118 -12.58 -3.08 13.35
C ILE A 118 -13.51 -2.46 12.29
N LEU A 119 -13.25 -2.71 11.00
CA LEU A 119 -14.05 -2.14 9.92
C LEU A 119 -15.36 -2.92 9.78
N ASP A 120 -16.47 -2.18 9.78
CA ASP A 120 -17.81 -2.74 9.54
C ASP A 120 -18.04 -2.91 8.03
N ASN A 121 -17.34 -3.88 7.43
CA ASN A 121 -17.33 -4.11 5.98
C ASN A 121 -17.49 -5.58 5.58
N ARG A 122 -17.89 -6.44 6.53
CA ARG A 122 -18.05 -7.89 6.37
C ARG A 122 -19.00 -8.23 5.22
N ILE A 123 -18.81 -9.41 4.63
CA ILE A 123 -19.66 -9.94 3.56
C ILE A 123 -20.14 -11.34 3.91
N ASP A 124 -21.39 -11.64 3.55
CA ASP A 124 -22.02 -12.96 3.77
C ASP A 124 -22.03 -13.82 2.49
N ARG A 125 -21.11 -13.53 1.56
CA ARG A 125 -20.93 -14.24 0.29
C ARG A 125 -19.44 -14.58 0.08
N PRO A 126 -19.10 -15.51 -0.82
CA PRO A 126 -17.71 -15.77 -1.17
C PRO A 126 -16.99 -14.50 -1.64
N PHE A 127 -15.74 -14.34 -1.21
CA PHE A 127 -14.87 -13.25 -1.65
C PHE A 127 -14.63 -13.34 -3.16
N GLY A 128 -14.72 -12.20 -3.84
CA GLY A 128 -14.21 -12.00 -5.19
C GLY A 128 -13.41 -10.70 -5.30
N VAL A 129 -12.72 -10.51 -6.42
CA VAL A 129 -11.90 -9.30 -6.68
C VAL A 129 -12.70 -8.00 -6.48
N GLY A 130 -13.99 -7.99 -6.81
CA GLY A 130 -14.89 -6.84 -6.61
C GLY A 130 -15.17 -6.48 -5.15
N ASP A 131 -14.75 -7.30 -4.18
CA ASP A 131 -14.86 -7.04 -2.76
C ASP A 131 -13.66 -6.28 -2.17
N ILE A 132 -12.58 -6.09 -2.94
CA ILE A 132 -11.47 -5.19 -2.55
C ILE A 132 -12.02 -3.77 -2.40
N ARG A 133 -11.75 -3.14 -1.25
CA ARG A 133 -12.46 -1.94 -0.80
C ARG A 133 -11.78 -0.64 -1.16
N SER A 134 -10.47 -0.54 -0.93
CA SER A 134 -9.72 0.71 -1.06
C SER A 134 -8.23 0.44 -0.99
N LEU A 135 -7.44 1.45 -1.29
CA LEU A 135 -6.07 1.52 -0.79
C LEU A 135 -6.12 1.63 0.75
N SER A 136 -5.31 0.81 1.44
CA SER A 136 -5.18 0.77 2.90
C SER A 136 -3.91 1.47 3.34
N GLU A 137 -2.79 1.17 2.70
CA GLU A 137 -1.47 1.61 3.14
C GLU A 137 -0.59 2.00 1.96
N VAL A 138 0.28 2.99 2.20
CA VAL A 138 1.34 3.40 1.26
C VAL A 138 2.65 3.52 2.04
N GLY A 139 3.70 2.87 1.55
CA GLY A 139 5.03 2.90 2.16
C GLY A 139 5.87 4.10 1.77
N PHE A 140 6.52 4.72 2.76
CA PHE A 140 7.39 5.89 2.61
C PHE A 140 8.74 5.57 3.23
N GLY A 141 9.82 5.64 2.43
CA GLY A 141 11.19 5.57 2.91
C GLY A 141 11.70 6.95 3.26
N VAL A 142 11.90 7.23 4.54
CA VAL A 142 12.27 8.55 5.04
C VAL A 142 13.59 8.52 5.79
N SER A 143 14.30 9.65 5.81
CA SER A 143 15.59 9.76 6.52
C SER A 143 15.44 9.71 8.04
N ASP A 144 14.36 10.27 8.58
CA ASP A 144 14.02 10.22 10.00
C ASP A 144 12.50 10.02 10.16
N VAL A 145 12.13 8.86 10.68
CA VAL A 145 10.74 8.47 10.90
C VAL A 145 10.07 9.38 11.92
N LEU A 146 10.70 9.64 13.06
CA LEU A 146 10.09 10.41 14.15
C LEU A 146 9.92 11.87 13.76
N GLU A 147 10.88 12.44 13.04
CA GLU A 147 10.76 13.79 12.47
C GLU A 147 9.63 13.87 11.45
N THR A 148 9.53 12.90 10.55
CA THR A 148 8.44 12.85 9.56
C THR A 148 7.08 12.71 10.23
N GLN A 149 6.94 11.89 11.28
CA GLN A 149 5.69 11.79 12.05
C GLN A 149 5.31 13.13 12.70
N ARG A 150 6.28 13.87 13.25
CA ARG A 150 6.03 15.22 13.79
C ARG A 150 5.57 16.17 12.69
N LEU A 151 6.21 16.14 11.53
CA LEU A 151 5.85 16.97 10.38
C LEU A 151 4.42 16.68 9.91
N LEU A 152 4.06 15.41 9.73
CA LEU A 152 2.72 14.98 9.33
C LEU A 152 1.64 15.43 10.33
N ARG A 153 1.92 15.30 11.63
CA ARG A 153 1.04 15.81 12.67
C ARG A 153 0.87 17.32 12.59
N ASP A 154 1.97 18.06 12.54
CA ASP A 154 1.94 19.52 12.66
C ASP A 154 1.38 20.20 11.41
N LYS A 155 1.53 19.58 10.23
CA LYS A 155 1.07 20.13 8.95
C LYS A 155 -0.26 19.59 8.48
N LEU A 156 -0.54 18.31 8.73
CA LEU A 156 -1.74 17.64 8.22
C LEU A 156 -2.70 17.19 9.32
N GLY A 157 -2.32 17.31 10.60
CA GLY A 157 -3.14 16.83 11.72
C GLY A 157 -3.17 15.30 11.84
N LEU A 158 -2.33 14.58 11.10
CA LEU A 158 -2.30 13.12 11.11
C LEU A 158 -1.49 12.60 12.30
N LEU A 159 -2.07 11.71 13.08
CA LEU A 159 -1.46 11.18 14.29
C LEU A 159 -0.70 9.88 14.02
N PRO A 160 0.38 9.61 14.79
CA PRO A 160 0.97 8.27 14.84
C PRO A 160 -0.08 7.20 15.16
N PHE A 161 -0.02 6.08 14.44
CA PHE A 161 -0.88 4.93 14.70
C PHE A 161 -0.17 3.95 15.65
N GLY A 162 -0.33 4.20 16.96
CA GLY A 162 0.41 3.49 18.01
C GLY A 162 1.61 4.29 18.50
N GLU A 163 2.49 3.63 19.26
CA GLU A 163 3.65 4.27 19.87
C GLU A 163 4.71 4.65 18.82
N PRO A 164 5.16 5.92 18.76
CA PRO A 164 6.21 6.35 17.84
C PRO A 164 7.51 5.58 18.04
N ALA A 165 8.08 5.07 16.95
CA ALA A 165 9.36 4.37 16.96
C ALA A 165 10.23 4.77 15.75
N PRO A 166 11.56 4.83 15.88
CA PRO A 166 12.44 5.28 14.81
C PRO A 166 12.54 4.31 13.62
N GLY A 167 12.25 3.02 13.83
CA GLY A 167 12.38 2.00 12.78
C GLY A 167 11.09 1.70 12.01
N PHE A 168 9.93 2.14 12.52
CA PHE A 168 8.62 1.88 11.92
C PHE A 168 7.59 2.85 12.52
N GLY A 169 7.05 3.74 11.69
CA GLY A 169 6.21 4.85 12.15
C GLY A 169 4.94 4.97 11.32
N PRO A 170 3.93 4.12 11.53
CA PRO A 170 2.64 4.26 10.87
C PRO A 170 1.96 5.58 11.27
N VAL A 171 1.28 6.24 10.34
CA VAL A 171 0.57 7.52 10.55
C VAL A 171 -0.79 7.49 9.86
N GLY A 172 -1.85 7.86 10.57
CA GLY A 172 -3.23 7.85 10.06
C GLY A 172 -4.16 7.04 10.96
N ASP A 173 -5.09 6.31 10.36
CA ASP A 173 -6.07 5.48 11.07
C ASP A 173 -6.45 4.23 10.25
N HIS A 174 -7.44 3.48 10.71
CA HIS A 174 -7.83 2.21 10.09
C HIS A 174 -8.40 2.35 8.66
N ASP A 175 -8.79 3.56 8.23
CA ASP A 175 -9.24 3.81 6.85
C ASP A 175 -8.08 4.08 5.89
N GLY A 176 -6.87 4.38 6.41
CA GLY A 176 -5.71 4.73 5.60
C GLY A 176 -4.48 5.05 6.45
N LEU A 177 -3.35 4.42 6.13
CA LEU A 177 -2.07 4.63 6.79
C LEU A 177 -0.96 5.00 5.80
N PHE A 178 -0.08 5.89 6.25
CA PHE A 178 1.27 6.02 5.69
C PHE A 178 2.22 5.21 6.55
N ILE A 179 2.97 4.30 5.92
CA ILE A 179 3.90 3.40 6.58
C ILE A 179 5.31 3.96 6.41
N LEU A 180 5.78 4.66 7.44
CA LEU A 180 7.10 5.27 7.43
C LEU A 180 8.16 4.27 7.91
N VAL A 181 9.22 4.10 7.13
CA VAL A 181 10.39 3.32 7.50
C VAL A 181 11.67 4.08 7.12
N PRO A 182 12.82 3.81 7.76
CA PRO A 182 14.10 4.35 7.29
C PRO A 182 14.37 4.00 5.82
N SER A 183 14.92 4.94 5.04
CA SER A 183 15.14 4.71 3.59
C SER A 183 16.12 3.57 3.27
N ASP A 184 16.93 3.13 4.24
CA ASP A 184 17.93 2.07 4.12
C ASP A 184 17.46 0.70 4.61
N VAL A 185 16.27 0.58 5.21
CA VAL A 185 15.70 -0.73 5.56
C VAL A 185 14.97 -1.34 4.37
N THR A 186 14.80 -2.66 4.39
CA THR A 186 14.05 -3.38 3.37
C THR A 186 12.63 -3.67 3.82
N TRP A 187 11.71 -3.74 2.86
CA TRP A 187 10.32 -4.08 3.13
C TRP A 187 10.19 -5.52 3.60
N ARG A 188 9.45 -5.69 4.70
CA ARG A 188 8.90 -6.98 5.12
C ARG A 188 7.87 -7.48 4.09
N PRO A 189 7.59 -8.80 4.03
CA PRO A 189 8.13 -9.87 4.87
C PRO A 189 9.47 -10.45 4.40
N GLU A 190 9.81 -10.37 3.11
CA GLU A 190 11.03 -11.01 2.56
C GLU A 190 12.32 -10.19 2.78
N ASN A 191 12.22 -8.91 3.14
CA ASN A 191 13.37 -8.02 3.41
C ASN A 191 14.33 -7.90 2.20
N ARG A 192 13.79 -7.86 0.97
CA ARG A 192 14.57 -7.90 -0.27
C ARG A 192 14.99 -6.55 -0.83
N LEU A 193 14.07 -5.59 -0.85
CA LEU A 193 14.27 -4.28 -1.49
C LEU A 193 13.90 -3.16 -0.51
N PRO A 194 14.64 -2.04 -0.52
CA PRO A 194 14.26 -0.88 0.26
C PRO A 194 13.09 -0.12 -0.37
N PRO A 195 12.55 0.91 0.30
CA PRO A 195 11.63 1.86 -0.30
C PRO A 195 12.10 2.38 -1.65
N ALA A 196 11.16 2.53 -2.59
CA ALA A 196 11.45 3.06 -3.92
C ALA A 196 11.99 4.50 -3.85
N ALA A 197 13.15 4.71 -4.48
CA ALA A 197 13.72 6.03 -4.73
C ALA A 197 13.08 6.67 -5.98
N ALA A 198 11.76 6.83 -5.95
CA ALA A 198 10.96 7.29 -7.07
C ALA A 198 9.77 8.15 -6.63
N PRO A 199 9.35 9.13 -7.45
CA PRO A 199 8.19 9.97 -7.16
C PRO A 199 6.94 9.13 -6.85
N THR A 200 6.31 9.46 -5.73
CA THR A 200 5.02 8.92 -5.27
C THR A 200 4.13 10.09 -4.86
N VAL A 201 2.99 10.24 -5.52
CA VAL A 201 2.00 11.28 -5.17
C VAL A 201 0.80 10.59 -4.54
N VAL A 202 0.39 11.04 -3.36
CA VAL A 202 -0.75 10.49 -2.64
C VAL A 202 -1.82 11.55 -2.50
N THR A 203 -2.99 11.29 -3.08
CA THR A 203 -4.18 12.11 -2.88
C THR A 203 -5.00 11.52 -1.76
N ALA A 204 -5.21 12.26 -0.67
CA ALA A 204 -5.88 11.77 0.53
C ALA A 204 -6.76 12.84 1.19
N ASP A 205 -7.59 12.42 2.14
CA ASP A 205 -8.40 13.31 2.98
C ASP A 205 -7.50 14.09 3.98
N VAL A 206 -6.75 15.08 3.47
CA VAL A 206 -5.80 15.93 4.22
C VAL A 206 -6.10 17.43 3.99
N PRO A 207 -5.69 18.34 4.89
CA PRO A 207 -6.08 19.76 4.79
C PRO A 207 -5.26 20.57 3.77
N THR A 208 -4.05 20.11 3.41
CA THR A 208 -3.14 20.84 2.53
C THR A 208 -2.15 19.88 1.89
N ALA A 209 -1.48 20.32 0.82
CA ALA A 209 -0.35 19.59 0.26
C ALA A 209 0.87 19.65 1.18
N LEU A 210 1.69 18.59 1.16
CA LEU A 210 2.93 18.47 1.89
C LEU A 210 3.91 17.59 1.12
N GLU A 211 5.11 18.12 0.87
CA GLU A 211 6.24 17.36 0.36
C GLU A 211 7.02 16.71 1.53
N ILE A 212 7.46 15.47 1.34
CA ILE A 212 8.27 14.71 2.29
C ILE A 212 9.49 14.17 1.55
N GLY A 213 10.66 14.68 1.90
CA GLY A 213 11.90 14.35 1.21
C GLY A 213 11.83 14.70 -0.28
N GLU A 214 12.55 13.94 -1.11
CA GLU A 214 12.64 14.19 -2.55
C GLU A 214 11.58 13.44 -3.38
N HIS A 215 10.85 12.51 -2.76
CA HIS A 215 10.07 11.51 -3.49
C HIS A 215 8.57 11.57 -3.23
N TYR A 216 8.14 12.11 -2.09
CA TYR A 216 6.75 11.98 -1.67
C TYR A 216 6.05 13.32 -1.67
N LEU A 217 4.89 13.36 -2.34
CA LEU A 217 3.95 14.47 -2.26
C LEU A 217 2.63 13.92 -1.74
N ILE A 218 2.13 14.46 -0.64
CA ILE A 218 0.76 14.25 -0.18
C ILE A 218 -0.04 15.48 -0.58
N GLN A 219 -1.23 15.30 -1.14
CA GLN A 219 -2.10 16.39 -1.57
C GLN A 219 -3.56 16.14 -1.21
N PRO A 220 -4.37 17.21 -1.01
CA PRO A 220 -5.80 17.08 -0.85
C PRO A 220 -6.46 16.66 -2.17
N LEU A 221 -7.74 16.27 -2.06
CA LEU A 221 -8.65 16.07 -3.19
C LEU A 221 -8.81 17.32 -4.08
#